data_AF-A0A8H3SW60-F1
#
_entry.id   AF-A0A8H3SW60-F1
#
_cell.length_a   1.000
_cell.length_b   1.000
_cell.length_c   1.000
_cell.angle_alpha   90.00
_cell.angle_beta   90.00
_cell.angle_gamma   90.00
#
_symmetry.space_group_name_H-M   'P 1'
#
loop_
_entity.id
_entity.type
_entity.pdbx_description
1 polymer ?
#
loop_
_entity_poly.entity_id
_entity_poly.type
_entity_poly.pdbx_seq_one_letter_code
_entity_poly.pdbx_strand_id
1 'polypeptide(L)'
;MPSWCSARKPLAPKLSGVAVASDPTAVNLFTGEDCQGPILNTSVFAMTSGYNRGVYGGSISGLWSTMDASFVMDYSIGVHSAAMADKLTIAFADAAAAAEKSAYAGPHITDISLVKGCNYSCLRQKTVIEDSHPIPSRPTMVVWNDLARLARYKLADAVFCHVYYDGGGSEHMAAIAGLGCVAHDWIDLGADVACGEVSNIIPSLTRGSLEEAPLAEVYARIIGAMIWYRENDPYNPAANCLLFTHWWQLSNCRHRPVTLLGRTDLPVDAGIVPIVPDERPPLEHFRANGTKVERGERALASAEARLEALIASDPLPETRAVIDLLVKPVLAYVRGGDTLPSENEYVGATLAAQVAYPQDQKILEMWDLAIVMWECGALWASGVAGLCYTHAGLSNCDRARKDLSDSTWS
;
A
#
# COMPACT_ATOMS: atom_id res chain seq x y z
N MET A 1 13.46 18.03 10.22
CA MET A 1 13.94 16.69 9.86
C MET A 1 14.99 16.25 10.86
N PRO A 2 14.96 14.96 11.26
CA PRO A 2 16.07 14.34 11.97
C PRO A 2 17.35 14.48 11.14
N SER A 3 18.49 14.75 11.78
CA SER A 3 19.77 15.01 11.09
C SER A 3 20.31 13.79 10.32
N TRP A 4 19.80 12.59 10.60
CA TRP A 4 20.21 11.34 9.96
C TRP A 4 19.54 11.11 8.60
N CYS A 5 18.41 11.77 8.32
CA CYS A 5 17.65 11.56 7.10
C CYS A 5 18.00 12.61 6.03
N SER A 6 18.51 12.15 4.89
CA SER A 6 18.89 13.03 3.77
C SER A 6 18.60 12.38 2.42
N ALA A 7 18.14 13.20 1.46
CA ALA A 7 18.07 12.83 0.05
C ALA A 7 19.27 13.47 -0.68
N ARG A 8 19.98 12.69 -1.50
CA ARG A 8 21.16 13.20 -2.25
C ARG A 8 20.82 13.78 -3.61
N LYS A 9 19.64 13.44 -4.14
CA LYS A 9 19.11 13.93 -5.42
C LYS A 9 17.77 14.62 -5.16
N PRO A 10 17.32 15.53 -6.05
CA PRO A 10 15.97 16.09 -5.98
C PRO A 10 14.95 14.97 -5.86
N LEU A 11 14.00 15.14 -4.92
CA LEU A 11 12.87 14.23 -4.79
C LEU A 11 12.07 14.24 -6.08
N ALA A 12 11.48 13.10 -6.43
CA ALA A 12 10.56 13.05 -7.55
C ALA A 12 9.36 13.98 -7.29
N PRO A 13 8.69 14.50 -8.32
CA PRO A 13 7.38 15.08 -8.10
C PRO A 13 6.44 13.99 -7.56
N LYS A 14 5.57 14.37 -6.63
CA LYS A 14 4.38 13.57 -6.34
C LYS A 14 3.48 13.64 -7.56
N LEU A 15 2.81 12.54 -7.89
CA LEU A 15 1.83 12.47 -8.98
C LEU A 15 0.45 12.08 -8.42
N SER A 16 -0.62 12.14 -9.19
CA SER A 16 -1.91 11.58 -8.77
C SER A 16 -2.01 10.04 -8.86
N GLY A 17 -0.93 9.37 -9.29
CA GLY A 17 -0.86 7.93 -9.62
C GLY A 17 -0.47 7.70 -11.09
N VAL A 18 -0.31 6.44 -11.53
CA VAL A 18 -0.17 6.16 -12.97
C VAL A 18 -1.54 6.22 -13.62
N ALA A 19 -1.62 7.13 -14.57
CA ALA A 19 -2.75 7.44 -15.40
C ALA A 19 -3.28 6.22 -16.17
N VAL A 20 -2.42 5.64 -17.01
CA VAL A 20 -2.63 4.41 -17.79
C VAL A 20 -1.24 3.82 -18.04
N ALA A 21 -1.07 2.52 -17.80
CA ALA A 21 0.14 1.83 -18.23
C ALA A 21 0.00 1.48 -19.73
N SER A 22 0.91 2.00 -20.55
CA SER A 22 0.90 1.79 -22.00
C SER A 22 1.67 0.55 -22.44
N ASP A 23 2.25 -0.20 -21.50
CA ASP A 23 2.97 -1.42 -21.83
C ASP A 23 2.00 -2.51 -22.33
N PRO A 24 2.42 -3.38 -23.27
CA PRO A 24 1.54 -4.37 -23.85
C PRO A 24 0.88 -5.31 -22.83
N THR A 25 1.53 -5.60 -21.70
CA THR A 25 0.99 -6.48 -20.66
C THR A 25 -0.21 -5.82 -20.01
N ALA A 26 -0.10 -4.56 -19.60
CA ALA A 26 -1.22 -3.80 -19.04
C ALA A 26 -2.36 -3.61 -20.05
N VAL A 27 -2.06 -3.26 -21.30
CA VAL A 27 -3.08 -3.07 -22.34
C VAL A 27 -3.85 -4.37 -22.61
N ASN A 28 -3.15 -5.48 -22.74
CA ASN A 28 -3.78 -6.79 -22.93
C ASN A 28 -4.62 -7.19 -21.72
N LEU A 29 -4.14 -6.90 -20.51
CA LEU A 29 -4.88 -7.17 -19.28
C LEU A 29 -6.17 -6.37 -19.22
N PHE A 30 -6.12 -5.06 -19.45
CA PHE A 30 -7.31 -4.21 -19.48
C PHE A 30 -8.31 -4.66 -20.54
N THR A 31 -7.83 -5.06 -21.71
CA THR A 31 -8.68 -5.57 -22.79
C THR A 31 -9.32 -6.90 -22.41
N GLY A 32 -8.56 -7.83 -21.83
CA GLY A 32 -9.06 -9.15 -21.42
C GLY A 32 -10.06 -9.10 -20.26
N GLU A 33 -10.02 -8.04 -19.45
CA GLU A 33 -10.95 -7.77 -18.35
C GLU A 33 -12.09 -6.81 -18.75
N ASP A 34 -12.22 -6.49 -20.04
CA ASP A 34 -13.20 -5.53 -20.56
C ASP A 34 -13.22 -4.18 -19.80
N CYS A 35 -12.03 -3.76 -19.36
CA CYS A 35 -11.87 -2.54 -18.56
C CYS A 35 -12.14 -1.30 -19.41
N GLN A 36 -12.97 -0.40 -18.89
CA GLN A 36 -13.32 0.86 -19.55
C GLN A 36 -13.34 2.04 -18.59
N GLY A 37 -13.09 3.23 -19.13
CA GLY A 37 -13.15 4.49 -18.39
C GLY A 37 -12.15 4.52 -17.22
N PRO A 38 -12.57 4.89 -16.00
CA PRO A 38 -11.66 5.04 -14.85
C PRO A 38 -10.89 3.79 -14.44
N ILE A 39 -11.35 2.58 -14.81
CA ILE A 39 -10.67 1.32 -14.47
C ILE A 39 -9.38 1.13 -15.30
N LEU A 40 -9.18 1.90 -16.37
CA LEU A 40 -7.91 1.94 -17.10
C LEU A 40 -6.76 2.57 -16.28
N ASN A 41 -7.10 3.24 -15.17
CA ASN A 41 -6.11 3.71 -14.21
C ASN A 41 -5.55 2.53 -13.41
N THR A 42 -4.23 2.40 -13.37
CA THR A 42 -3.55 1.25 -12.76
C THR A 42 -3.80 1.16 -11.26
N SER A 43 -3.90 2.30 -10.57
CA SER A 43 -4.20 2.39 -9.13
C SER A 43 -5.64 1.93 -8.86
N VAL A 44 -6.58 2.37 -9.70
CA VAL A 44 -7.98 1.92 -9.62
C VAL A 44 -8.08 0.42 -9.92
N PHE A 45 -7.47 -0.07 -11.00
CA PHE A 45 -7.48 -1.49 -11.35
C PHE A 45 -6.88 -2.37 -10.26
N ALA A 46 -5.74 -1.99 -9.68
CA ALA A 46 -5.11 -2.75 -8.60
C ALA A 46 -6.03 -2.84 -7.38
N MET A 47 -6.72 -1.74 -7.03
CA MET A 47 -7.69 -1.74 -5.91
C MET A 47 -9.01 -2.45 -6.23
N THR A 48 -9.45 -2.47 -7.48
CA THR A 48 -10.67 -3.20 -7.85
C THR A 48 -10.34 -4.67 -8.10
N SER A 49 -9.58 -4.97 -9.16
CA SER A 49 -9.38 -6.32 -9.65
C SER A 49 -8.32 -7.08 -8.83
N GLY A 50 -7.20 -6.43 -8.53
CA GLY A 50 -6.11 -7.01 -7.75
C GLY A 50 -6.55 -7.34 -6.33
N TYR A 51 -7.11 -6.36 -5.63
CA TYR A 51 -7.66 -6.52 -4.27
C TYR A 51 -8.81 -7.53 -4.23
N ASN A 52 -9.69 -7.55 -5.22
CA ASN A 52 -10.74 -8.57 -5.30
C ASN A 52 -10.17 -9.99 -5.35
N ARG A 53 -9.25 -10.26 -6.27
CA ARG A 53 -8.65 -11.59 -6.43
C ARG A 53 -7.60 -11.90 -5.35
N GLY A 54 -7.11 -10.90 -4.64
CA GLY A 54 -6.08 -11.02 -3.63
C GLY A 54 -6.62 -11.22 -2.22
N VAL A 55 -7.52 -10.32 -1.82
CA VAL A 55 -8.10 -10.25 -0.48
C VAL A 55 -9.43 -10.99 -0.41
N TYR A 56 -10.27 -10.86 -1.44
CA TYR A 56 -11.66 -11.34 -1.42
C TYR A 56 -11.90 -12.66 -2.17
N GLY A 57 -10.85 -13.23 -2.78
CA GLY A 57 -10.92 -14.49 -3.53
C GLY A 57 -11.82 -14.47 -4.76
N GLY A 58 -12.10 -13.29 -5.33
CA GLY A 58 -12.98 -13.18 -6.50
C GLY A 58 -14.46 -13.49 -6.22
N SER A 59 -14.88 -13.46 -4.95
CA SER A 59 -16.26 -13.73 -4.53
C SER A 59 -17.17 -12.50 -4.65
N ILE A 60 -18.39 -12.55 -4.11
CA ILE A 60 -19.28 -11.37 -4.00
C ILE A 60 -18.63 -10.21 -3.23
N SER A 61 -17.65 -10.51 -2.37
CA SER A 61 -16.80 -9.53 -1.71
C SER A 61 -15.98 -8.68 -2.71
N GLY A 62 -15.93 -9.05 -3.99
CA GLY A 62 -15.44 -8.19 -5.07
C GLY A 62 -16.23 -6.90 -5.24
N LEU A 63 -17.50 -6.83 -4.82
CA LEU A 63 -18.21 -5.55 -4.74
C LEU A 63 -17.52 -4.58 -3.78
N TRP A 64 -16.92 -5.08 -2.70
CA TRP A 64 -16.16 -4.28 -1.75
C TRP A 64 -14.96 -3.63 -2.42
N SER A 65 -14.24 -4.35 -3.28
CA SER A 65 -13.06 -3.80 -3.98
C SER A 65 -13.38 -2.59 -4.85
N THR A 66 -14.55 -2.57 -5.50
CA THR A 66 -14.99 -1.43 -6.31
C THR A 66 -15.37 -0.25 -5.43
N MET A 67 -16.00 -0.51 -4.28
CA MET A 67 -16.27 0.52 -3.29
C MET A 67 -15.00 0.96 -2.54
N ASP A 68 -14.00 0.10 -2.38
CA ASP A 68 -12.70 0.43 -1.78
C ASP A 68 -12.03 1.47 -2.67
N ALA A 69 -12.03 1.27 -3.99
CA ALA A 69 -11.55 2.27 -4.93
C ALA A 69 -12.23 3.65 -4.79
N SER A 70 -13.29 3.82 -4.01
CA SER A 70 -13.82 5.12 -3.64
C SER A 70 -12.82 6.02 -2.91
N PHE A 71 -11.81 5.49 -2.23
CA PHE A 71 -10.78 6.34 -1.60
C PHE A 71 -9.99 7.14 -2.65
N VAL A 72 -9.95 6.69 -3.91
CA VAL A 72 -9.31 7.46 -5.01
C VAL A 72 -10.04 8.76 -5.35
N MET A 73 -11.24 8.98 -4.79
CA MET A 73 -11.92 10.28 -4.76
C MET A 73 -11.17 11.31 -3.92
N ASP A 74 -10.43 10.88 -2.89
CA ASP A 74 -9.49 11.75 -2.17
C ASP A 74 -8.30 12.15 -3.06
N TYR A 75 -8.20 11.63 -4.29
CA TYR A 75 -7.29 12.10 -5.32
C TYR A 75 -7.98 12.97 -6.38
N SER A 76 -9.18 13.46 -6.11
CA SER A 76 -10.01 14.29 -7.01
C SER A 76 -10.42 13.64 -8.34
N ILE A 77 -10.12 12.36 -8.56
CA ILE A 77 -10.45 11.65 -9.81
C ILE A 77 -11.95 11.70 -10.09
N GLY A 78 -12.81 11.36 -9.12
CA GLY A 78 -14.26 11.43 -9.37
C GLY A 78 -14.93 12.77 -9.07
N VAL A 79 -14.19 13.79 -8.61
CA VAL A 79 -14.68 15.19 -8.73
C VAL A 79 -14.59 15.64 -10.19
N HIS A 80 -13.60 15.13 -10.93
CA HIS A 80 -13.37 15.44 -12.34
C HIS A 80 -13.88 14.38 -13.32
N SER A 81 -14.39 13.24 -12.83
CA SER A 81 -14.92 12.14 -13.65
C SER A 81 -16.31 11.70 -13.19
N ALA A 82 -17.34 12.16 -13.91
CA ALA A 82 -18.72 11.72 -13.71
C ALA A 82 -18.85 10.18 -13.88
N ALA A 83 -18.11 9.61 -14.83
CA ALA A 83 -18.11 8.17 -15.06
C ALA A 83 -17.61 7.36 -13.84
N MET A 84 -16.64 7.88 -13.08
CA MET A 84 -16.18 7.22 -11.84
C MET A 84 -17.24 7.32 -10.74
N ALA A 85 -17.86 8.50 -10.59
CA ALA A 85 -18.95 8.69 -9.63
C ALA A 85 -20.14 7.77 -9.94
N ASP A 86 -20.49 7.60 -11.22
CA ASP A 86 -21.55 6.70 -11.67
C ASP A 86 -21.19 5.23 -11.41
N LYS A 87 -19.97 4.80 -11.73
CA LYS A 87 -19.51 3.43 -11.44
C LYS A 87 -19.55 3.10 -9.95
N LEU A 88 -19.09 4.02 -9.09
CA LEU A 88 -19.17 3.85 -7.63
C LEU A 88 -20.62 3.76 -7.17
N THR A 89 -21.49 4.64 -7.69
CA THR A 89 -22.93 4.63 -7.37
C THR A 89 -23.59 3.31 -7.77
N ILE A 90 -23.27 2.78 -8.95
CA ILE A 90 -23.75 1.47 -9.42
C ILE A 90 -23.28 0.36 -8.49
N ALA A 91 -22.01 0.36 -8.04
CA ALA A 91 -21.52 -0.65 -7.11
C ALA A 91 -22.30 -0.67 -5.78
N PHE A 92 -22.65 0.51 -5.24
CA PHE A 92 -23.52 0.61 -4.06
C PHE A 92 -24.94 0.07 -4.33
N ALA A 93 -25.50 0.35 -5.50
CA ALA A 93 -26.82 -0.16 -5.90
C ALA A 93 -26.80 -1.69 -6.07
N ASP A 94 -25.76 -2.24 -6.68
CA ASP A 94 -25.59 -3.69 -6.87
C ASP A 94 -25.46 -4.42 -5.53
N ALA A 95 -24.74 -3.85 -4.57
CA ALA A 95 -24.66 -4.40 -3.21
C ALA A 95 -26.00 -4.32 -2.48
N ALA A 96 -26.75 -3.23 -2.62
CA ALA A 96 -28.11 -3.15 -2.05
C ALA A 96 -29.03 -4.23 -2.65
N ALA A 97 -28.99 -4.41 -3.98
CA ALA A 97 -29.76 -5.46 -4.66
C ALA A 97 -29.33 -6.87 -4.24
N ALA A 98 -28.03 -7.09 -4.00
CA ALA A 98 -27.52 -8.35 -3.45
C ALA A 98 -27.96 -8.58 -2.00
N ALA A 99 -28.01 -7.52 -1.19
CA ALA A 99 -28.48 -7.59 0.19
C ALA A 99 -29.94 -8.03 0.27
N GLU A 100 -30.82 -7.41 -0.54
CA GLU A 100 -32.25 -7.73 -0.59
C GLU A 100 -32.52 -9.19 -0.98
N LYS A 101 -31.71 -9.75 -1.87
CA LYS A 101 -31.84 -11.13 -2.35
C LYS A 101 -31.23 -12.16 -1.39
N SER A 102 -30.42 -11.73 -0.43
CA SER A 102 -29.68 -12.63 0.44
C SER A 102 -30.42 -12.91 1.74
N ALA A 103 -30.90 -14.14 1.91
CA ALA A 103 -31.63 -14.58 3.11
C ALA A 103 -30.78 -14.55 4.40
N TYR A 104 -29.45 -14.65 4.28
CA TYR A 104 -28.54 -14.79 5.44
C TYR A 104 -27.51 -13.67 5.53
N ALA A 105 -27.02 -13.14 4.40
CA ALA A 105 -25.98 -12.11 4.39
C ALA A 105 -26.54 -10.70 4.16
N GLY A 106 -27.85 -10.54 3.94
CA GLY A 106 -28.48 -9.24 3.66
C GLY A 106 -28.15 -8.14 4.67
N PRO A 107 -28.35 -8.36 5.99
CA PRO A 107 -27.98 -7.38 7.01
C PRO A 107 -26.50 -7.00 6.98
N HIS A 108 -25.62 -8.00 6.82
CA HIS A 108 -24.17 -7.78 6.77
C HIS A 108 -23.74 -6.95 5.55
N ILE A 109 -24.29 -7.25 4.36
CA ILE A 109 -24.02 -6.50 3.13
C ILE A 109 -24.52 -5.05 3.27
N THR A 110 -25.66 -4.87 3.94
CA THR A 110 -26.23 -3.54 4.22
C THR A 110 -25.31 -2.73 5.13
N ASP A 111 -24.83 -3.31 6.24
CA ASP A 111 -23.93 -2.63 7.18
C ASP A 111 -22.63 -2.19 6.51
N ILE A 112 -22.00 -3.07 5.71
CA ILE A 112 -20.78 -2.73 4.97
C ILE A 112 -21.05 -1.60 3.98
N SER A 113 -22.14 -1.70 3.21
CA SER A 113 -22.51 -0.67 2.23
C SER A 113 -22.76 0.69 2.90
N LEU A 114 -23.36 0.71 4.09
CA LEU A 114 -23.57 1.94 4.87
C LEU A 114 -22.24 2.54 5.33
N VAL A 115 -21.33 1.75 5.92
CA VAL A 115 -20.03 2.25 6.39
C VAL A 115 -19.20 2.79 5.22
N LYS A 116 -19.14 2.06 4.11
CA LYS A 116 -18.43 2.51 2.90
C LYS A 116 -19.07 3.75 2.29
N GLY A 117 -20.40 3.84 2.28
CA GLY A 117 -21.12 5.03 1.79
C GLY A 117 -20.86 6.28 2.63
N CYS A 118 -20.81 6.12 3.96
CA CYS A 118 -20.41 7.18 4.88
C CYS A 118 -18.97 7.63 4.62
N ASN A 119 -18.02 6.70 4.50
CA ASN A 119 -16.62 7.04 4.22
C ASN A 119 -16.49 7.75 2.85
N TYR A 120 -17.09 7.20 1.80
CA TYR A 120 -17.14 7.83 0.47
C TYR A 120 -17.66 9.28 0.55
N SER A 121 -18.74 9.51 1.28
CA SER A 121 -19.32 10.84 1.45
C SER A 121 -18.38 11.79 2.21
N CYS A 122 -17.72 11.31 3.26
CA CYS A 122 -16.72 12.05 4.02
C CYS A 122 -15.50 12.42 3.17
N LEU A 123 -14.91 11.46 2.44
CA LEU A 123 -13.75 11.70 1.57
C LEU A 123 -14.09 12.66 0.43
N ARG A 124 -15.26 12.50 -0.20
CA ARG A 124 -15.73 13.44 -1.23
C ARG A 124 -15.84 14.86 -0.67
N GLN A 125 -16.46 15.01 0.51
CA GLN A 125 -16.62 16.32 1.12
C GLN A 125 -15.27 16.92 1.58
N LYS A 126 -14.36 16.10 2.13
CA LYS A 126 -12.98 16.49 2.45
C LYS A 126 -12.29 17.07 1.22
N THR A 127 -12.30 16.34 0.09
CA THR A 127 -11.74 16.81 -1.18
C THR A 127 -12.32 18.16 -1.61
N VAL A 128 -13.65 18.32 -1.58
CA VAL A 128 -14.30 19.58 -1.97
C VAL A 128 -13.89 20.75 -1.06
N ILE A 129 -13.81 20.53 0.26
CA ILE A 129 -13.42 21.56 1.23
C ILE A 129 -11.98 21.99 0.98
N GLU A 130 -11.07 21.03 0.85
CA GLU A 130 -9.66 21.26 0.60
C GLU A 130 -9.41 21.97 -0.74
N ASP A 131 -10.16 21.61 -1.79
CA ASP A 131 -10.09 22.27 -3.10
C ASP A 131 -10.60 23.71 -3.08
N SER A 132 -11.62 23.96 -2.26
CA SER A 132 -12.20 25.29 -2.14
C SER A 132 -11.35 26.22 -1.26
N HIS A 133 -10.53 25.67 -0.37
CA HIS A 133 -9.78 26.41 0.64
C HIS A 133 -8.35 25.86 0.81
N PRO A 134 -7.45 26.06 -0.17
CA PRO A 134 -6.08 25.60 -0.04
C PRO A 134 -5.40 26.32 1.13
N ILE A 135 -4.83 25.56 2.07
CA ILE A 135 -4.08 26.09 3.20
C ILE A 135 -2.59 25.72 3.07
N PRO A 136 -1.67 26.58 3.52
CA PRO A 136 -0.27 26.19 3.59
C PRO A 136 -0.08 24.96 4.47
N SER A 137 0.81 24.08 4.02
CA SER A 137 1.25 22.88 4.74
C SER A 137 1.73 23.26 6.14
N ARG A 138 1.27 22.56 7.18
CA ARG A 138 1.70 22.77 8.57
C ARG A 138 2.19 21.45 9.13
N PRO A 139 3.50 21.20 9.06
CA PRO A 139 4.05 19.92 9.48
C PRO A 139 3.64 19.57 10.90
N THR A 140 2.88 18.49 11.07
CA THR A 140 2.33 18.06 12.35
C THR A 140 2.31 16.54 12.40
N MET A 141 2.48 15.99 13.60
CA MET A 141 2.33 14.57 13.86
C MET A 141 1.32 14.37 14.98
N VAL A 142 0.47 13.37 14.84
CA VAL A 142 -0.44 12.93 15.91
C VAL A 142 0.06 11.61 16.47
N VAL A 143 0.12 11.53 17.80
CA VAL A 143 0.54 10.33 18.54
C VAL A 143 -0.66 9.80 19.33
N TRP A 144 -1.10 8.60 18.98
CA TRP A 144 -2.16 7.89 19.68
C TRP A 144 -1.56 7.00 20.76
N ASN A 145 -1.91 7.26 22.02
CA ASN A 145 -1.43 6.46 23.14
C ASN A 145 -2.11 5.08 23.23
N ASP A 146 -3.34 4.96 22.71
CA ASP A 146 -4.15 3.74 22.70
C ASP A 146 -4.14 3.13 21.30
N LEU A 147 -3.38 2.04 21.11
CA LEU A 147 -3.26 1.36 19.82
C LEU A 147 -4.56 0.69 19.39
N ALA A 148 -5.40 0.25 20.34
CA ALA A 148 -6.67 -0.39 19.99
C ALA A 148 -7.63 0.64 19.39
N ARG A 149 -7.63 1.88 19.90
CA ARG A 149 -8.39 2.98 19.29
C ARG A 149 -7.81 3.37 17.94
N LEU A 150 -6.49 3.47 17.81
CA LEU A 150 -5.85 3.77 16.54
C LEU A 150 -6.17 2.71 15.48
N ALA A 151 -6.06 1.43 15.83
CA ALA A 151 -6.36 0.32 14.92
C ALA A 151 -7.81 0.39 14.41
N ARG A 152 -8.78 0.64 15.29
CA ARG A 152 -10.20 0.82 14.91
C ARG A 152 -10.44 2.07 14.08
N TYR A 153 -9.76 3.17 14.40
CA TYR A 153 -9.81 4.38 13.60
C TYR A 153 -9.30 4.11 12.18
N LYS A 154 -8.15 3.44 12.03
CA LYS A 154 -7.59 3.09 10.71
C LYS A 154 -8.47 2.13 9.93
N LEU A 155 -9.11 1.17 10.58
CA LEU A 155 -10.11 0.32 9.93
C LEU A 155 -11.27 1.12 9.33
N ALA A 156 -11.70 2.18 10.02
CA ALA A 156 -12.75 3.07 9.52
C ALA A 156 -12.24 4.01 8.42
N ASP A 157 -11.06 4.61 8.61
CA ASP A 157 -10.41 5.59 7.72
C ASP A 157 -10.01 4.95 6.38
N ALA A 158 -9.33 3.81 6.42
CA ALA A 158 -8.83 3.10 5.25
C ALA A 158 -9.90 2.30 4.47
N VAL A 159 -11.18 2.44 4.82
CA VAL A 159 -12.32 1.74 4.17
C VAL A 159 -12.26 0.20 4.31
N PHE A 160 -11.31 -0.33 5.09
CA PHE A 160 -11.09 -1.78 5.28
C PHE A 160 -11.86 -2.38 6.46
N CYS A 161 -12.88 -1.72 6.99
CA CYS A 161 -13.64 -2.22 8.14
C CYS A 161 -14.20 -3.64 7.95
N HIS A 162 -14.54 -4.02 6.73
CA HIS A 162 -15.01 -5.37 6.38
C HIS A 162 -13.91 -6.43 6.49
N VAL A 163 -12.63 -6.12 6.22
CA VAL A 163 -11.53 -7.10 6.35
C VAL A 163 -11.30 -7.51 7.80
N TYR A 164 -11.63 -6.64 8.76
CA TYR A 164 -11.64 -7.00 10.17
C TYR A 164 -12.70 -8.07 10.47
N TYR A 165 -13.90 -7.95 9.89
CA TYR A 165 -14.95 -8.95 10.04
C TYR A 165 -14.60 -10.24 9.30
N ASP A 166 -14.15 -10.16 8.05
CA ASP A 166 -13.78 -11.31 7.23
C ASP A 166 -12.54 -12.06 7.78
N GLY A 167 -11.66 -11.35 8.49
CA GLY A 167 -10.53 -11.93 9.22
C GLY A 167 -10.89 -12.59 10.56
N GLY A 168 -12.14 -12.50 11.02
CA GLY A 168 -12.61 -13.12 12.26
C GLY A 168 -12.64 -12.21 13.49
N GLY A 169 -12.45 -10.89 13.34
CA GLY A 169 -12.85 -9.88 14.34
C GLY A 169 -12.07 -9.86 15.66
N SER A 170 -10.90 -10.50 15.77
CA SER A 170 -10.09 -10.51 17.00
C SER A 170 -9.17 -9.29 17.13
N GLU A 171 -8.59 -9.06 18.31
CA GLU A 171 -7.57 -8.01 18.51
C GLU A 171 -6.39 -8.16 17.54
N HIS A 172 -5.94 -9.39 17.29
CA HIS A 172 -4.90 -9.65 16.30
C HIS A 172 -5.29 -9.22 14.89
N MET A 173 -6.58 -9.36 14.53
CA MET A 173 -7.09 -8.88 13.24
C MET A 173 -7.15 -7.36 13.20
N ALA A 174 -7.54 -6.71 14.30
CA ALA A 174 -7.43 -5.27 14.41
C ALA A 174 -5.97 -4.80 14.30
N ALA A 175 -5.02 -5.55 14.86
CA ALA A 175 -3.60 -5.24 14.76
C ALA A 175 -3.10 -5.29 13.32
N ILE A 176 -3.34 -6.39 12.60
CA ILE A 176 -2.83 -6.50 11.23
C ILE A 176 -3.61 -5.61 10.25
N ALA A 177 -4.94 -5.54 10.32
CA ALA A 177 -5.70 -4.70 9.38
C ALA A 177 -5.59 -3.20 9.71
N GLY A 178 -5.60 -2.83 10.99
CA GLY A 178 -5.55 -1.44 11.44
C GLY A 178 -4.14 -0.88 11.52
N LEU A 179 -3.19 -1.63 12.09
CA LEU A 179 -1.79 -1.19 12.23
C LEU A 179 -0.87 -1.74 11.13
N GLY A 180 -1.27 -2.78 10.39
CA GLY A 180 -0.53 -3.23 9.20
C GLY A 180 -0.63 -2.26 8.01
N CYS A 181 -1.51 -1.25 8.08
CA CYS A 181 -1.47 -0.09 7.17
C CYS A 181 -0.13 0.67 7.22
N VAL A 182 0.77 0.32 8.13
CA VAL A 182 2.11 0.88 8.25
C VAL A 182 2.94 0.73 6.97
N ALA A 183 2.67 -0.28 6.14
CA ALA A 183 3.34 -0.40 4.85
C ALA A 183 3.03 0.76 3.90
N HIS A 184 1.78 1.24 3.93
CA HIS A 184 1.36 2.46 3.24
C HIS A 184 1.94 3.69 3.94
N ASP A 185 1.70 3.82 5.24
CA ASP A 185 2.08 4.99 6.03
C ASP A 185 3.61 5.20 6.05
N TRP A 186 4.42 4.16 5.81
CA TRP A 186 5.87 4.23 5.69
C TRP A 186 6.34 4.98 4.44
N ILE A 187 5.71 4.69 3.31
CA ILE A 187 5.99 5.38 2.05
C ILE A 187 5.43 6.82 2.08
N ASP A 188 4.31 7.00 2.76
CA ASP A 188 3.60 8.27 2.83
C ASP A 188 4.11 9.17 3.96
N LEU A 189 4.96 8.67 4.87
CA LEU A 189 5.34 9.34 6.12
C LEU A 189 5.71 10.81 5.95
N GLY A 190 6.59 11.13 5.00
CA GLY A 190 6.98 12.53 4.81
C GLY A 190 5.91 13.39 4.16
N ALA A 191 5.04 12.80 3.34
CA ALA A 191 3.88 13.50 2.79
C ALA A 191 2.87 13.82 3.89
N ASP A 192 2.55 12.82 4.70
CA ASP A 192 1.59 12.88 5.79
C ASP A 192 2.04 13.84 6.89
N VAL A 193 3.32 13.80 7.25
CA VAL A 193 3.90 14.76 8.19
C VAL A 193 3.81 16.17 7.64
N ALA A 194 4.10 16.41 6.35
CA ALA A 194 4.01 17.74 5.75
C ALA A 194 2.59 18.29 5.83
N CYS A 195 1.59 17.52 5.38
CA CYS A 195 0.20 17.97 5.34
C CYS A 195 -0.50 17.97 6.72
N GLY A 196 0.15 17.43 7.75
CA GLY A 196 -0.42 17.32 9.10
C GLY A 196 -1.50 16.25 9.18
N GLU A 197 -1.37 15.17 8.41
CA GLU A 197 -2.27 14.02 8.45
C GLU A 197 -2.25 13.38 9.85
N VAL A 198 -3.43 13.12 10.38
CA VAL A 198 -3.64 12.64 11.74
C VAL A 198 -3.73 11.11 11.81
N SER A 199 -3.86 10.46 10.65
CA SER A 199 -4.00 9.01 10.53
C SER A 199 -2.69 8.26 10.28
N ASN A 200 -1.56 8.93 10.02
CA ASN A 200 -0.29 8.21 9.87
C ASN A 200 0.10 7.54 11.19
N ILE A 201 0.27 6.22 11.19
CA ILE A 201 0.43 5.45 12.43
C ILE A 201 1.87 5.40 12.94
N ILE A 202 2.87 5.70 12.10
CA ILE A 202 4.28 5.56 12.48
C ILE A 202 4.62 6.39 13.72
N PRO A 203 4.23 7.68 13.83
CA PRO A 203 4.47 8.45 15.04
C PRO A 203 3.87 7.80 16.30
N SER A 204 2.75 7.09 16.18
CA SER A 204 2.14 6.37 17.31
C SER A 204 2.95 5.12 17.68
N LEU A 205 3.47 4.40 16.69
CA LEU A 205 4.29 3.20 16.88
C LEU A 205 5.69 3.53 17.41
N THR A 206 6.27 4.66 17.02
CA THR A 206 7.58 5.14 17.50
C THR A 206 7.49 6.00 18.76
N ARG A 207 6.29 6.16 19.35
CA ARG A 207 6.04 7.00 20.53
C ARG A 207 6.45 8.48 20.33
N GLY A 208 6.20 8.99 19.13
CA GLY A 208 6.45 10.37 18.71
C GLY A 208 7.86 10.63 18.20
N SER A 209 8.71 9.61 18.11
CA SER A 209 10.08 9.76 17.64
C SER A 209 10.20 9.56 16.13
N LEU A 210 10.92 10.46 15.46
CA LEU A 210 11.40 10.26 14.08
C LEU A 210 12.91 9.96 14.06
N GLU A 211 13.50 9.61 15.20
CA GLU A 211 14.89 9.14 15.23
C GLU A 211 15.02 7.78 14.55
N GLU A 212 16.22 7.51 14.03
CA GLU A 212 16.49 6.34 13.19
C GLU A 212 16.18 5.03 13.92
N ALA A 213 16.58 4.91 15.19
CA ALA A 213 16.46 3.66 15.94
C ALA A 213 14.99 3.23 16.19
N PRO A 214 14.09 4.09 16.71
CA PRO A 214 12.67 3.75 16.81
C PRO A 214 12.02 3.42 15.47
N LEU A 215 12.38 4.13 14.40
CA LEU A 215 11.86 3.86 13.06
C LEU A 215 12.33 2.50 12.53
N ALA A 216 13.62 2.19 12.70
CA ALA A 216 14.18 0.90 12.33
C ALA A 216 13.51 -0.25 13.10
N GLU A 217 13.17 -0.03 14.39
CA GLU A 217 12.50 -1.04 15.20
C GLU A 217 11.08 -1.32 14.69
N VAL A 218 10.31 -0.26 14.42
CA VAL A 218 8.98 -0.39 13.80
C VAL A 218 9.09 -1.11 12.45
N TYR A 219 10.04 -0.71 11.60
CA TYR A 219 10.31 -1.36 10.31
C TYR A 219 10.61 -2.86 10.45
N ALA A 220 11.51 -3.24 11.34
CA ALA A 220 11.89 -4.63 11.59
C ALA A 220 10.71 -5.48 12.10
N ARG A 221 9.85 -4.91 12.96
CA ARG A 221 8.65 -5.57 13.49
C ARG A 221 7.61 -5.83 12.40
N ILE A 222 7.47 -4.92 11.43
CA ILE A 222 6.57 -5.08 10.29
C ILE A 222 7.01 -6.24 9.42
N ILE A 223 8.29 -6.31 9.07
CA ILE A 223 8.84 -7.42 8.29
C ILE A 223 8.62 -8.73 9.04
N GLY A 224 8.87 -8.74 10.35
CA GLY A 224 8.62 -9.92 11.18
C GLY A 224 7.16 -10.37 11.17
N ALA A 225 6.20 -9.43 11.19
CA ALA A 225 4.79 -9.74 11.06
C ALA A 225 4.45 -10.29 9.65
N MET A 226 5.02 -9.72 8.58
CA MET A 226 4.85 -10.21 7.20
C MET A 226 5.35 -11.66 7.06
N ILE A 227 6.55 -11.95 7.59
CA ILE A 227 7.14 -13.30 7.60
C ILE A 227 6.23 -14.27 8.37
N TRP A 228 5.80 -13.89 9.58
CA TRP A 228 4.93 -14.74 10.39
C TRP A 228 3.63 -15.10 9.65
N TYR A 229 2.96 -14.11 9.04
CA TYR A 229 1.73 -14.36 8.28
C TYR A 229 1.99 -15.21 7.05
N ARG A 230 3.05 -14.96 6.28
CA ARG A 230 3.42 -15.80 5.13
C ARG A 230 3.61 -17.27 5.52
N GLU A 231 4.17 -17.53 6.70
CA GLU A 231 4.52 -18.89 7.14
C GLU A 231 3.37 -19.62 7.84
N ASN A 232 2.50 -18.89 8.54
CA ASN A 232 1.50 -19.49 9.44
C ASN A 232 0.04 -19.26 8.99
N ASP A 233 -0.26 -18.15 8.32
CA ASP A 233 -1.64 -17.77 7.95
C ASP A 233 -1.68 -16.90 6.67
N PRO A 234 -1.12 -17.38 5.54
CA PRO A 234 -0.87 -16.55 4.35
C PRO A 234 -2.13 -16.14 3.61
N TYR A 235 -3.27 -16.81 3.87
CA TYR A 235 -4.54 -16.57 3.20
C TYR A 235 -5.50 -15.71 4.03
N ASN A 236 -5.06 -15.21 5.18
CA ASN A 236 -5.86 -14.35 6.03
C ASN A 236 -6.24 -13.04 5.30
N PRO A 237 -7.53 -12.69 5.19
CA PRO A 237 -7.95 -11.47 4.49
C PRO A 237 -7.33 -10.18 5.06
N ALA A 238 -7.19 -10.09 6.38
CA ALA A 238 -6.60 -8.93 7.04
C ALA A 238 -5.10 -8.80 6.76
N ALA A 239 -4.37 -9.93 6.67
CA ALA A 239 -2.96 -9.94 6.26
C ALA A 239 -2.80 -9.68 4.76
N ASN A 240 -3.68 -10.25 3.93
CA ASN A 240 -3.68 -9.98 2.50
C ASN A 240 -4.00 -8.53 2.18
N CYS A 241 -4.75 -7.82 3.02
CA CYS A 241 -4.91 -6.37 2.90
C CYS A 241 -3.55 -5.65 2.98
N LEU A 242 -2.67 -6.02 3.93
CA LEU A 242 -1.30 -5.50 3.99
C LEU A 242 -0.51 -5.85 2.72
N LEU A 243 -0.55 -7.11 2.28
CA LEU A 243 0.14 -7.56 1.08
C LEU A 243 -0.28 -6.78 -0.17
N PHE A 244 -1.59 -6.70 -0.44
CA PHE A 244 -2.11 -6.05 -1.62
C PHE A 244 -2.04 -4.52 -1.52
N THR A 245 -1.98 -3.93 -0.33
CA THR A 245 -1.61 -2.51 -0.16
C THR A 245 -0.19 -2.24 -0.67
N HIS A 246 0.78 -3.12 -0.37
CA HIS A 246 2.15 -2.98 -0.87
C HIS A 246 2.19 -3.02 -2.42
N TRP A 247 1.53 -4.00 -3.03
CA TRP A 247 1.49 -4.11 -4.49
C TRP A 247 0.69 -2.99 -5.16
N TRP A 248 -0.37 -2.53 -4.51
CA TRP A 248 -1.10 -1.35 -4.92
C TRP A 248 -0.21 -0.10 -4.91
N GLN A 249 0.60 0.14 -3.86
CA GLN A 249 1.54 1.28 -3.82
C GLN A 249 2.57 1.25 -4.95
N LEU A 250 3.02 0.06 -5.37
CA LEU A 250 3.89 -0.09 -6.54
C LEU A 250 3.14 0.13 -7.87
N SER A 251 1.84 -0.12 -7.89
CA SER A 251 0.95 0.15 -9.04
C SER A 251 0.43 1.60 -9.07
N ASN A 252 0.49 2.29 -7.92
CA ASN A 252 0.07 3.65 -7.67
C ASN A 252 1.30 4.56 -7.58
N CYS A 253 1.83 4.99 -8.71
CA CYS A 253 3.07 5.76 -8.74
C CYS A 253 2.91 7.23 -8.32
N ARG A 254 1.96 7.54 -7.43
CA ARG A 254 1.88 8.82 -6.73
C ARG A 254 3.14 9.07 -5.90
N HIS A 255 3.57 8.05 -5.17
CA HIS A 255 4.70 8.13 -4.25
C HIS A 255 6.00 7.59 -4.86
N ARG A 256 5.90 6.90 -6.01
CA ARG A 256 7.03 6.36 -6.79
C ARG A 256 8.09 5.66 -5.92
N PRO A 257 7.75 4.59 -5.18
CA PRO A 257 8.66 3.98 -4.21
C PRO A 257 10.02 3.62 -4.81
N VAL A 258 10.02 3.04 -6.02
CA VAL A 258 11.27 2.67 -6.73
C VAL A 258 12.09 3.90 -7.11
N THR A 259 11.47 4.96 -7.65
CA THR A 259 12.20 6.21 -7.89
C THR A 259 12.74 6.84 -6.60
N LEU A 260 12.01 6.75 -5.48
CA LEU A 260 12.43 7.27 -4.17
C LEU A 260 13.64 6.53 -3.62
N LEU A 261 13.70 5.20 -3.74
CA LEU A 261 14.89 4.41 -3.43
C LEU A 261 16.14 5.02 -4.07
N GLY A 262 16.04 5.38 -5.36
CA GLY A 262 17.13 6.01 -6.14
C GLY A 262 17.57 7.41 -5.68
N ARG A 263 16.91 8.01 -4.69
CA ARG A 263 17.22 9.33 -4.10
C ARG A 263 17.99 9.24 -2.79
N THR A 264 18.16 8.04 -2.26
CA THR A 264 18.95 7.76 -1.06
C THR A 264 20.29 7.14 -1.44
N ASP A 265 21.28 7.35 -0.56
CA ASP A 265 22.51 6.57 -0.57
C ASP A 265 22.36 5.45 0.45
N LEU A 266 21.69 4.40 0.02
CA LEU A 266 21.54 3.19 0.82
C LEU A 266 22.89 2.47 0.84
N PRO A 267 23.58 2.37 1.99
CA PRO A 267 24.78 1.55 2.05
C PRO A 267 24.39 0.07 1.93
N VAL A 268 25.32 -0.76 1.44
CA VAL A 268 25.08 -2.21 1.20
C VAL A 268 24.67 -2.96 2.49
N ASP A 269 25.02 -2.42 3.66
CA ASP A 269 24.67 -2.94 4.98
C ASP A 269 23.34 -2.39 5.54
N ALA A 270 22.55 -1.68 4.73
CA ALA A 270 21.30 -1.07 5.19
C ALA A 270 20.15 -2.06 5.38
N GLY A 271 20.30 -3.32 4.96
CA GLY A 271 19.33 -4.38 5.22
C GLY A 271 19.00 -4.45 6.71
N ILE A 272 17.71 -4.58 7.04
CA ILE A 272 17.22 -4.61 8.42
C ILE A 272 16.76 -6.02 8.73
N VAL A 273 17.35 -6.64 9.76
CA VAL A 273 16.96 -7.98 10.19
C VAL A 273 15.57 -7.92 10.82
N PRO A 274 14.64 -8.79 10.41
CA PRO A 274 13.28 -8.79 10.94
C PRO A 274 13.21 -9.18 12.42
N ILE A 275 12.24 -8.61 13.15
CA ILE A 275 11.85 -9.05 14.51
C ILE A 275 10.58 -9.89 14.37
N VAL A 276 10.74 -11.19 14.14
CA VAL A 276 9.63 -12.14 13.94
C VAL A 276 9.00 -12.46 15.31
N PRO A 277 7.68 -12.32 15.48
CA PRO A 277 7.01 -12.72 16.71
C PRO A 277 6.84 -14.25 16.80
N ASP A 278 6.78 -14.80 18.01
CA ASP A 278 6.56 -16.24 18.23
C ASP A 278 5.11 -16.67 17.97
N GLU A 279 4.18 -15.72 18.07
CA GLU A 279 2.75 -15.94 17.88
C GLU A 279 2.16 -14.89 16.94
N ARG A 280 0.86 -15.01 16.65
CA ARG A 280 0.16 -14.06 15.79
C ARG A 280 0.36 -12.63 16.33
N PRO A 281 0.84 -11.66 15.53
CA PRO A 281 1.21 -10.34 16.01
C PRO A 281 0.08 -9.65 16.80
N PRO A 282 0.25 -9.34 18.10
CA PRO A 282 -0.66 -8.46 18.83
C PRO A 282 -0.43 -6.98 18.49
N LEU A 283 -1.30 -6.08 18.97
CA LEU A 283 -1.15 -4.62 18.74
C LEU A 283 0.22 -4.08 19.16
N GLU A 284 0.69 -4.47 20.35
CA GLU A 284 1.97 -4.00 20.91
C GLU A 284 3.19 -4.56 20.16
N HIS A 285 3.03 -5.60 19.32
CA HIS A 285 4.14 -6.10 18.49
C HIS A 285 4.72 -5.00 17.61
N PHE A 286 3.87 -4.13 17.07
CA PHE A 286 4.28 -3.08 16.13
C PHE A 286 4.91 -1.86 16.81
N ARG A 287 4.78 -1.73 18.12
CA ARG A 287 5.23 -0.55 18.85
C ARG A 287 6.70 -0.67 19.25
N ALA A 288 7.48 0.37 19.00
CA ALA A 288 8.85 0.46 19.46
C ALA A 288 8.90 0.44 21.01
N ASN A 289 9.79 -0.41 21.53
CA ASN A 289 10.04 -0.56 22.96
C ASN A 289 11.52 -0.50 23.34
N GLY A 290 12.39 -0.12 22.39
CA GLY A 290 13.84 -0.04 22.58
C GLY A 290 14.57 -1.33 22.22
N THR A 291 13.93 -2.24 21.48
CA THR A 291 14.61 -3.44 20.97
C THR A 291 15.69 -3.03 19.98
N LYS A 292 16.93 -3.49 20.21
CA LYS A 292 18.04 -3.21 19.31
C LYS A 292 17.83 -3.93 17.98
N VAL A 293 17.84 -3.17 16.90
CA VAL A 293 17.72 -3.69 15.54
C VAL A 293 19.11 -4.06 15.02
N GLU A 294 19.22 -5.27 14.48
CA GLU A 294 20.39 -5.72 13.73
C GLU A 294 20.27 -5.22 12.28
N ARG A 295 21.34 -4.59 11.78
CA ARG A 295 21.48 -4.19 10.38
C ARG A 295 22.60 -5.02 9.74
N GLY A 296 22.56 -5.19 8.43
CA GLY A 296 23.70 -5.65 7.66
C GLY A 296 23.40 -6.76 6.66
N GLU A 297 24.49 -7.39 6.21
CA GLU A 297 24.51 -8.38 5.12
C GLU A 297 23.58 -9.58 5.36
N ARG A 298 23.30 -9.93 6.62
CA ARG A 298 22.40 -11.05 6.96
C ARG A 298 21.02 -10.87 6.35
N ALA A 299 20.43 -9.68 6.48
CA ALA A 299 19.09 -9.41 5.94
C ALA A 299 19.09 -9.51 4.40
N LEU A 300 20.11 -8.95 3.76
CA LEU A 300 20.29 -9.06 2.31
C LEU A 300 20.44 -10.51 1.85
N ALA A 301 21.27 -11.30 2.54
CA ALA A 301 21.46 -12.72 2.24
C ALA A 301 20.17 -13.53 2.42
N SER A 302 19.37 -13.22 3.45
CA SER A 302 18.04 -13.83 3.66
C SER A 302 17.05 -13.48 2.55
N ALA A 303 17.01 -12.21 2.13
CA ALA A 303 16.17 -11.77 1.01
C ALA A 303 16.55 -12.48 -0.31
N GLU A 304 17.84 -12.63 -0.57
CA GLU A 304 18.35 -13.35 -1.75
C GLU A 304 18.05 -14.84 -1.68
N ALA A 305 18.26 -15.48 -0.54
CA ALA A 305 17.91 -16.88 -0.36
C ALA A 305 16.41 -17.12 -0.58
N ARG A 306 15.55 -16.20 -0.12
CA ARG A 306 14.11 -16.24 -0.37
C ARG A 306 13.80 -16.12 -1.87
N LEU A 307 14.43 -15.18 -2.57
CA LEU A 307 14.24 -15.01 -4.01
C LEU A 307 14.72 -16.23 -4.80
N GLU A 308 15.89 -16.78 -4.49
CA GLU A 308 16.45 -17.96 -5.17
C GLU A 308 15.58 -19.20 -4.92
N ALA A 309 15.09 -19.39 -3.69
CA ALA A 309 14.15 -20.47 -3.37
C ALA A 309 12.85 -20.35 -4.17
N LEU A 310 12.30 -19.13 -4.28
CA LEU A 310 11.14 -18.86 -5.13
C LEU A 310 11.46 -19.12 -6.60
N ILE A 311 12.59 -18.64 -7.14
CA ILE A 311 12.95 -18.88 -8.54
C ILE A 311 13.04 -20.39 -8.85
N ALA A 312 13.59 -21.16 -7.91
CA ALA A 312 13.73 -22.61 -8.00
C ALA A 312 12.42 -23.38 -7.87
N SER A 313 11.35 -22.78 -7.32
CA SER A 313 10.04 -23.43 -7.14
C SER A 313 9.12 -23.33 -8.36
N ASP A 314 9.64 -22.93 -9.52
CA ASP A 314 8.90 -22.69 -10.76
C ASP A 314 7.68 -21.75 -10.62
N PRO A 315 7.91 -20.46 -10.30
CA PRO A 315 6.83 -19.52 -10.05
C PRO A 315 6.02 -19.22 -11.30
N LEU A 316 4.80 -18.71 -11.07
CA LEU A 316 3.89 -18.33 -12.15
C LEU A 316 4.57 -17.39 -13.16
N PRO A 317 4.22 -17.46 -14.46
CA PRO A 317 4.78 -16.57 -15.46
C PRO A 317 4.66 -15.09 -15.11
N GLU A 318 3.53 -14.67 -14.53
CA GLU A 318 3.28 -13.31 -14.08
C GLU A 318 4.19 -12.92 -12.90
N THR A 319 4.38 -13.83 -11.94
CA THR A 319 5.34 -13.64 -10.84
C THR A 319 6.78 -13.56 -11.36
N ARG A 320 7.15 -14.41 -12.33
CA ARG A 320 8.46 -14.37 -12.98
C ARG A 320 8.71 -13.01 -13.64
N ALA A 321 7.71 -12.45 -14.30
CA ALA A 321 7.81 -11.12 -14.89
C ALA A 321 8.08 -10.04 -13.83
N VAL A 322 7.42 -10.09 -12.66
CA VAL A 322 7.72 -9.18 -11.53
C VAL A 322 9.13 -9.38 -11.01
N ILE A 323 9.60 -10.63 -10.92
CA ILE A 323 10.98 -10.94 -10.51
C ILE A 323 11.98 -10.25 -11.44
N ASP A 324 11.81 -10.41 -12.74
CA ASP A 324 12.78 -9.96 -13.73
C ASP A 324 12.73 -8.45 -13.97
N LEU A 325 11.54 -7.84 -13.92
CA LEU A 325 11.35 -6.42 -14.23
C LEU A 325 11.46 -5.50 -13.01
N LEU A 326 11.24 -6.02 -11.79
CA LEU A 326 11.23 -5.22 -10.56
C LEU A 326 12.21 -5.74 -9.50
N VAL A 327 12.00 -6.95 -9.00
CA VAL A 327 12.67 -7.40 -7.76
C VAL A 327 14.17 -7.63 -7.96
N LYS A 328 14.59 -8.29 -9.05
CA LYS A 328 16.02 -8.47 -9.37
C LYS A 328 16.72 -7.12 -9.62
N PRO A 329 16.19 -6.20 -10.45
CA PRO A 329 16.78 -4.87 -10.59
C PRO A 329 16.91 -4.11 -9.28
N VAL A 330 15.90 -4.17 -8.40
CA VAL A 330 15.94 -3.52 -7.08
C VAL A 330 17.03 -4.12 -6.20
N LEU A 331 17.15 -5.46 -6.13
CA LEU A 331 18.23 -6.11 -5.39
C LEU A 331 19.62 -5.78 -5.95
N ALA A 332 19.75 -5.74 -7.28
CA ALA A 332 21.00 -5.35 -7.92
C ALA A 332 21.40 -3.92 -7.54
N TYR A 333 20.44 -2.99 -7.50
CA TYR A 333 20.66 -1.62 -7.03
C TYR A 333 21.08 -1.58 -5.55
N VAL A 334 20.40 -2.33 -4.68
CA VAL A 334 20.74 -2.43 -3.25
C VAL A 334 22.18 -2.96 -3.05
N ARG A 335 22.66 -3.84 -3.93
CA ARG A 335 24.06 -4.33 -3.96
C ARG A 335 25.08 -3.31 -4.49
N GLY A 336 24.67 -2.10 -4.84
CA GLY A 336 25.53 -1.06 -5.39
C GLY A 336 25.50 -0.96 -6.92
N GLY A 337 24.49 -1.52 -7.58
CA GLY A 337 24.21 -1.22 -8.99
C GLY A 337 23.69 0.22 -9.16
N ASP A 338 23.82 0.77 -10.37
CA ASP A 338 23.55 2.20 -10.61
C ASP A 338 22.17 2.49 -11.23
N THR A 339 21.41 1.46 -11.56
CA THR A 339 20.16 1.56 -12.33
C THR A 339 18.98 0.96 -11.57
N LEU A 340 17.84 1.63 -11.64
CA LEU A 340 16.54 1.14 -11.17
C LEU A 340 15.55 1.17 -12.33
N PRO A 341 14.58 0.24 -12.36
CA PRO A 341 13.53 0.27 -13.36
C PRO A 341 12.63 1.48 -13.12
N SER A 342 12.20 2.10 -14.21
CA SER A 342 11.15 3.09 -14.22
C SER A 342 9.79 2.44 -14.01
N GLU A 343 8.82 3.20 -13.49
CA GLU A 343 7.52 2.65 -13.13
C GLU A 343 6.76 2.01 -14.30
N ASN A 344 6.85 2.60 -15.50
CA ASN A 344 6.24 2.06 -16.72
C ASN A 344 6.88 0.75 -17.21
N GLU A 345 8.02 0.34 -16.68
CA GLU A 345 8.67 -0.94 -17.05
C GLU A 345 8.12 -2.14 -16.26
N TYR A 346 7.62 -1.92 -15.03
CA TYR A 346 7.20 -3.03 -14.16
C TYR A 346 5.72 -3.03 -13.81
N VAL A 347 5.01 -1.89 -13.90
CA VAL A 347 3.61 -1.80 -13.43
C VAL A 347 2.70 -2.82 -14.12
N GLY A 348 2.80 -3.01 -15.44
CA GLY A 348 2.01 -4.03 -16.14
C GLY A 348 2.22 -5.46 -15.61
N ALA A 349 3.46 -5.82 -15.29
CA ALA A 349 3.77 -7.11 -14.67
C ALA A 349 3.20 -7.21 -13.25
N THR A 350 3.30 -6.14 -12.45
CA THR A 350 2.71 -6.08 -11.12
C THR A 350 1.19 -6.21 -11.15
N LEU A 351 0.51 -5.57 -12.10
CA LEU A 351 -0.94 -5.72 -12.28
C LEU A 351 -1.32 -7.15 -12.68
N ALA A 352 -0.59 -7.74 -13.63
CA ALA A 352 -0.83 -9.12 -14.07
C ALA A 352 -0.64 -10.13 -12.92
N ALA A 353 0.41 -9.98 -12.12
CA ALA A 353 0.65 -10.85 -10.96
C ALA A 353 -0.47 -10.77 -9.92
N GLN A 354 -1.02 -9.58 -9.64
CA GLN A 354 -2.11 -9.43 -8.67
C GLN A 354 -3.37 -10.23 -9.03
N VAL A 355 -3.62 -10.43 -10.32
CA VAL A 355 -4.80 -11.12 -10.84
C VAL A 355 -4.54 -12.54 -11.32
N ALA A 356 -3.31 -13.03 -11.21
CA ALA A 356 -2.89 -14.35 -11.67
C ALA A 356 -3.61 -15.50 -10.95
N TYR A 357 -3.59 -16.66 -11.61
CA TYR A 357 -4.09 -17.94 -11.10
C TYR A 357 -3.05 -19.05 -11.32
N PRO A 358 -3.05 -20.12 -10.50
CA PRO A 358 -3.93 -20.35 -9.34
C PRO A 358 -3.65 -19.41 -8.16
N GLN A 359 -4.72 -19.05 -7.44
CA GLN A 359 -4.70 -17.95 -6.46
C GLN A 359 -3.85 -18.26 -5.23
N ASP A 360 -3.89 -19.51 -4.77
CA ASP A 360 -3.13 -20.01 -3.61
C ASP A 360 -1.62 -19.89 -3.85
N GLN A 361 -1.15 -20.35 -5.01
CA GLN A 361 0.23 -20.19 -5.42
C GLN A 361 0.61 -18.70 -5.52
N LYS A 362 -0.16 -17.91 -6.27
CA LYS A 362 0.08 -16.46 -6.42
C LYS A 362 0.26 -15.77 -5.07
N ILE A 363 -0.64 -16.01 -4.10
CA ILE A 363 -0.58 -15.31 -2.80
C ILE A 363 0.74 -15.59 -2.09
N LEU A 364 1.21 -16.85 -2.07
CA LEU A 364 2.48 -17.21 -1.45
C LEU A 364 3.66 -16.53 -2.16
N GLU A 365 3.68 -16.56 -3.48
CA GLU A 365 4.75 -15.97 -4.28
C GLU A 365 4.80 -14.44 -4.12
N MET A 366 3.65 -13.78 -4.10
CA MET A 366 3.54 -12.34 -3.86
C MET A 366 3.98 -11.96 -2.45
N TRP A 367 3.69 -12.79 -1.43
CA TRP A 367 4.24 -12.59 -0.09
C TRP A 367 5.77 -12.67 -0.11
N ASP A 368 6.33 -13.69 -0.75
CA ASP A 368 7.78 -13.90 -0.78
C ASP A 368 8.50 -12.74 -1.50
N LEU A 369 7.97 -12.25 -2.62
CA LEU A 369 8.52 -11.08 -3.33
C LEU A 369 8.39 -9.78 -2.52
N ALA A 370 7.26 -9.57 -1.85
CA ALA A 370 7.09 -8.39 -0.99
C ALA A 370 8.13 -8.43 0.14
N ILE A 371 8.27 -9.56 0.85
CA ILE A 371 9.24 -9.72 1.93
C ILE A 371 10.67 -9.46 1.43
N VAL A 372 11.05 -9.95 0.23
CA VAL A 372 12.37 -9.68 -0.36
C VAL A 372 12.65 -8.18 -0.45
N MET A 373 11.71 -7.38 -0.97
CA MET A 373 11.93 -5.94 -1.12
C MET A 373 12.04 -5.23 0.24
N TRP A 374 11.28 -5.67 1.25
CA TRP A 374 11.33 -5.06 2.58
C TRP A 374 12.61 -5.46 3.33
N GLU A 375 12.96 -6.74 3.32
CA GLU A 375 14.10 -7.30 4.05
C GLU A 375 15.44 -6.80 3.48
N CYS A 376 15.55 -6.63 2.16
CA CYS A 376 16.75 -6.08 1.53
C CYS A 376 16.97 -4.57 1.81
N GLY A 377 15.99 -3.90 2.43
CA GLY A 377 16.09 -2.48 2.78
C GLY A 377 15.65 -1.51 1.69
N ALA A 378 15.11 -1.99 0.57
CA ALA A 378 14.61 -1.12 -0.50
C ALA A 378 13.46 -0.22 -0.02
N LEU A 379 12.49 -0.77 0.73
CA LEU A 379 11.38 0.04 1.26
C LEU A 379 11.84 0.92 2.42
N TRP A 380 12.82 0.51 3.22
CA TRP A 380 13.47 1.38 4.21
C TRP A 380 13.98 2.66 3.55
N ALA A 381 14.81 2.50 2.51
CA ALA A 381 15.37 3.61 1.76
C ALA A 381 14.27 4.50 1.15
N SER A 382 13.24 3.88 0.57
CA SER A 382 12.12 4.59 -0.04
C SER A 382 11.39 5.48 0.97
N GLY A 383 11.12 4.96 2.18
CA GLY A 383 10.50 5.74 3.25
C GLY A 383 11.41 6.83 3.82
N VAL A 384 12.72 6.59 3.91
CA VAL A 384 13.72 7.62 4.29
C VAL A 384 13.73 8.77 3.27
N ALA A 385 13.79 8.48 1.97
CA ALA A 385 13.64 9.53 0.94
C ALA A 385 12.27 10.21 1.03
N GLY A 386 11.20 9.44 1.26
CA GLY A 386 9.85 9.96 1.47
C GLY A 386 9.79 10.98 2.59
N LEU A 387 10.41 10.71 3.74
CA LEU A 387 10.46 11.61 4.90
C LEU A 387 11.06 12.99 4.56
N CYS A 388 11.95 13.07 3.56
CA CYS A 388 12.52 14.33 3.08
C CYS A 388 11.49 15.26 2.41
N TYR A 389 10.29 14.78 2.00
CA TYR A 389 9.23 15.64 1.45
C TYR A 389 8.70 16.68 2.44
N THR A 390 8.90 16.47 3.75
CA THR A 390 8.47 17.40 4.81
C THR A 390 8.97 18.84 4.64
N HIS A 391 10.03 19.04 3.83
CA HIS A 391 10.69 20.33 3.63
C HIS A 391 10.50 20.97 2.25
N ALA A 392 9.82 20.31 1.32
CA ALA A 392 9.58 20.90 0.00
C ALA A 392 8.59 22.09 0.06
N GLY A 393 7.91 22.32 1.19
CA GLY A 393 6.97 23.43 1.39
C GLY A 393 5.72 23.33 0.52
N LEU A 394 5.51 22.19 -0.14
CA LEU A 394 4.36 21.93 -0.98
C LEU A 394 3.13 21.77 -0.07
N SER A 395 2.03 22.42 -0.45
CA SER A 395 0.81 22.54 0.35
C SER A 395 0.28 21.18 0.85
N ASN A 396 -0.60 21.20 1.85
CA ASN A 396 -1.37 20.05 2.29
C ASN A 396 -2.05 19.24 1.15
N CYS A 397 -2.23 19.87 -0.01
CA CYS A 397 -2.89 19.34 -1.19
C CYS A 397 -1.97 19.15 -2.40
N ASP A 398 -0.67 18.89 -2.23
CA ASP A 398 0.19 18.49 -3.36
C ASP A 398 -0.11 17.05 -3.81
N ARG A 399 -1.36 16.85 -4.25
CA ARG A 399 -1.91 15.64 -4.88
C ARG A 399 -1.59 15.61 -6.38
N ALA A 400 -0.76 16.55 -6.84
CA ALA A 400 -0.38 16.74 -8.24
C ALA A 400 -1.60 16.72 -9.18
N ARG A 401 -2.66 17.42 -8.78
CA ARG A 401 -3.98 17.38 -9.47
C ARG A 401 -3.92 17.83 -10.93
N LYS A 402 -2.87 18.58 -11.31
CA LYS A 402 -2.59 18.99 -12.69
C LYS A 402 -2.15 17.83 -13.58
N ASP A 403 -1.69 16.73 -12.99
CA ASP A 403 -1.37 15.50 -13.71
C ASP A 403 -2.62 14.79 -14.22
N LEU A 404 -3.81 15.26 -13.82
CA LEU A 404 -5.09 14.75 -14.29
C LEU A 404 -5.63 15.45 -15.56
N SER A 405 -4.90 16.39 -16.16
CA SER A 405 -5.29 16.98 -17.46
C SER A 405 -4.84 16.12 -18.62
N ASP A 406 -5.70 15.85 -19.64
CA ASP A 406 -5.44 14.99 -20.81
C ASP A 406 -4.01 15.08 -21.41
N SER A 407 -3.36 16.25 -21.37
CA SER A 407 -1.98 16.45 -21.86
C SER A 407 -0.87 15.78 -21.03
N THR A 408 -1.18 15.34 -19.81
CA THR A 408 -0.28 14.54 -18.96
C THR A 408 -0.49 13.03 -19.19
N TRP A 409 -1.49 12.66 -19.99
CA TRP A 409 -1.93 11.28 -20.30
C TRP A 409 -1.60 10.87 -21.74
N SER A 410 -0.96 11.76 -22.50
CA SER A 410 -0.43 11.58 -23.86
C SER A 410 1.08 11.66 -23.85
#